data_AF-A0A6I2Z1F8-F1
#
_entry.id   AF-A0A6I2Z1F8-F1
#
_cell.length_a   1.000
_cell.length_b   1.000
_cell.length_c   1.000
_cell.angle_alpha   90.00
_cell.angle_beta   90.00
_cell.angle_gamma   90.00
#
_symmetry.space_group_name_H-M   'P 1'
#
loop_
_entity.id
_entity.type
_entity.pdbx_description
1 polymer ?
#
loop_
_entity_poly.entity_id
_entity_poly.type
_entity_poly.pdbx_seq_one_letter_code
_entity_poly.pdbx_strand_id
1 'polypeptide(L)'
;MSVTGIIAAAGSGERFGAGFPKAFIQLGDRTLIEYAVASLAPVVDQIVISAPKGSEDRMRELVGNEITVVTGGATRSASVRNALAVSTGDYILIHDAARALASSELAQRVLAELIAGEDAVVPAIAVVDTIKVIGSDGYVESTPNRSSLVGIQTPQGFNRRILNQAHATQAEATDDGALIEAMGGRVKIIAGEDRALKITNPSDLNTALSFLGFNSSFRTGVGTDSHAYGVGRPLWLAGLLWPDEVGVDGHSDGDVAAHAICDALLAATQLGDLGSNFGTDRPEYAGASGAQLLEETFSIITKSGYSISNITVQIIGNRPKIATRRTEAISALSRALSGATVSLSATTTDGLGLTGEGKGVAAIASALVFKQ
;
A
#
# COMPACT_ATOMS: atom_id res chain seq x y z
N MET A 1 -20.04 -12.16 31.61
CA MET A 1 -19.67 -12.90 30.39
C MET A 1 -18.45 -12.22 29.84
N SER A 2 -17.37 -12.96 29.60
CA SER A 2 -16.14 -12.43 29.02
C SER A 2 -15.91 -12.99 27.62
N VAL A 3 -15.19 -12.26 26.79
CA VAL A 3 -14.91 -12.61 25.39
C VAL A 3 -13.42 -12.56 25.13
N THR A 4 -12.87 -13.64 24.56
CA THR A 4 -11.49 -13.65 24.06
C THR A 4 -11.48 -13.62 22.54
N GLY A 5 -10.74 -12.68 21.95
CA GLY A 5 -10.37 -12.68 20.54
C GLY A 5 -9.06 -13.43 20.31
N ILE A 6 -9.09 -14.49 19.50
CA ILE A 6 -7.89 -15.19 19.03
C ILE A 6 -7.57 -14.71 17.61
N ILE A 7 -6.38 -14.19 17.38
CA ILE A 7 -5.90 -13.82 16.04
C ILE A 7 -4.89 -14.85 15.55
N ALA A 8 -5.26 -15.59 14.52
CA ALA A 8 -4.41 -16.55 13.84
C ALA A 8 -3.42 -15.83 12.90
N ALA A 9 -2.16 -15.71 13.34
CA ALA A 9 -1.10 -14.97 12.64
C ALA A 9 0.13 -15.84 12.25
N ALA A 10 0.10 -17.15 12.50
CA ALA A 10 1.25 -18.05 12.33
C ALA A 10 1.57 -18.44 10.87
N GLY A 11 0.80 -17.95 9.89
CA GLY A 11 0.98 -18.32 8.48
C GLY A 11 2.27 -17.75 7.86
N SER A 12 3.02 -18.61 7.15
CA SER A 12 4.34 -18.31 6.59
C SER A 12 4.37 -17.25 5.48
N GLY A 13 3.26 -17.01 4.77
CA GLY A 13 3.19 -16.00 3.70
C GLY A 13 3.77 -16.44 2.35
N GLU A 14 4.10 -17.72 2.17
CA GLU A 14 4.75 -18.26 0.95
C GLU A 14 4.06 -17.87 -0.36
N ARG A 15 2.72 -17.91 -0.42
CA ARG A 15 1.94 -17.52 -1.61
C ARG A 15 2.07 -16.04 -1.99
N PHE A 16 2.54 -15.22 -1.07
CA PHE A 16 2.78 -13.80 -1.28
C PHE A 16 4.19 -13.51 -1.82
N GLY A 17 5.08 -14.52 -1.85
CA GLY A 17 6.49 -14.34 -2.21
C GLY A 17 7.29 -13.49 -1.21
N ALA A 18 6.68 -13.10 -0.09
CA ALA A 18 7.34 -12.36 0.97
C ALA A 18 8.27 -13.33 1.73
N GLY A 19 9.55 -12.99 1.85
CA GLY A 19 10.52 -13.75 2.66
C GLY A 19 10.30 -13.64 4.18
N PHE A 20 9.11 -13.21 4.61
CA PHE A 20 8.74 -12.98 6.00
C PHE A 20 7.24 -13.26 6.23
N PRO A 21 6.82 -13.54 7.48
CA PRO A 21 5.44 -13.94 7.76
C PRO A 21 4.38 -12.92 7.36
N LYS A 22 3.25 -13.45 6.90
CA LYS A 22 2.16 -12.67 6.29
C LYS A 22 1.56 -11.60 7.19
N ALA A 23 1.49 -11.87 8.49
CA ALA A 23 0.94 -10.94 9.47
C ALA A 23 1.69 -9.60 9.51
N PHE A 24 2.96 -9.58 9.08
CA PHE A 24 3.81 -8.39 9.06
C PHE A 24 3.80 -7.63 7.73
N ILE A 25 2.97 -8.04 6.76
CA ILE A 25 2.82 -7.31 5.50
C ILE A 25 2.23 -5.93 5.80
N GLN A 26 2.83 -4.90 5.21
CA GLN A 26 2.35 -3.53 5.30
C GLN A 26 1.09 -3.36 4.43
N LEU A 27 0.06 -2.73 4.99
CA LEU A 27 -1.17 -2.34 4.31
C LEU A 27 -1.41 -0.84 4.58
N GLY A 28 -0.84 0.03 3.74
CA GLY A 28 -0.86 1.46 4.00
C GLY A 28 0.02 1.83 5.20
N ASP A 29 -0.55 2.50 6.20
CA ASP A 29 0.15 3.01 7.38
C ASP A 29 0.40 1.96 8.49
N ARG A 30 -0.22 0.77 8.43
CA ARG A 30 -0.05 -0.29 9.44
C ARG A 30 0.13 -1.66 8.82
N THR A 31 0.60 -2.61 9.61
CA THR A 31 0.67 -4.03 9.23
C THR A 31 -0.70 -4.71 9.29
N LEU A 32 -0.84 -5.86 8.60
CA LEU A 32 -2.08 -6.64 8.64
C LEU A 32 -2.50 -7.02 10.06
N ILE A 33 -1.54 -7.34 10.94
CA ILE A 33 -1.84 -7.68 12.32
C ILE A 33 -2.36 -6.49 13.13
N GLU A 34 -1.77 -5.30 12.97
CA GLU A 34 -2.24 -4.10 13.68
C GLU A 34 -3.67 -3.75 13.30
N TYR A 35 -4.03 -3.90 12.02
CA TYR A 35 -5.41 -3.74 11.56
C TYR A 35 -6.36 -4.80 12.16
N ALA A 36 -5.96 -6.08 12.16
CA ALA A 36 -6.75 -7.16 12.76
C ALA A 36 -6.93 -7.04 14.29
N VAL A 37 -5.93 -6.49 14.99
CA VAL A 37 -6.03 -6.15 16.42
C VAL A 37 -7.00 -4.99 16.62
N ALA A 38 -6.86 -3.92 15.84
CA ALA A 38 -7.70 -2.74 15.94
C ALA A 38 -9.19 -3.04 15.68
N SER A 39 -9.50 -4.01 14.81
CA SER A 39 -10.89 -4.41 14.56
C SER A 39 -11.52 -5.21 15.70
N LEU A 40 -10.75 -6.07 16.37
CA LEU A 40 -11.28 -6.90 17.47
C LEU A 40 -11.24 -6.22 18.84
N ALA A 41 -10.24 -5.37 19.11
CA ALA A 41 -10.04 -4.76 20.44
C ALA A 41 -11.29 -4.07 21.03
N PRO A 42 -12.15 -3.37 20.25
CA PRO A 42 -13.37 -2.77 20.78
C PRO A 42 -14.47 -3.77 21.20
N VAL A 43 -14.30 -5.06 20.88
CA VAL A 43 -15.35 -6.09 20.96
C VAL A 43 -15.02 -7.19 21.98
N VAL A 44 -13.76 -7.30 22.41
CA VAL A 44 -13.29 -8.40 23.27
C VAL A 44 -12.58 -7.89 24.51
N ASP A 45 -12.61 -8.67 25.59
CA ASP A 45 -11.93 -8.34 26.86
C ASP A 45 -10.46 -8.77 26.87
N GLN A 46 -10.10 -9.75 26.02
CA GLN A 46 -8.75 -10.29 25.91
C GLN A 46 -8.42 -10.56 24.44
N ILE A 47 -7.22 -10.20 23.99
CA ILE A 47 -6.68 -10.63 22.70
C ILE A 47 -5.54 -11.62 22.93
N VAL A 48 -5.56 -12.73 22.18
CA VAL A 48 -4.47 -13.71 22.11
C VAL A 48 -4.05 -13.87 20.65
N ILE A 49 -2.77 -13.66 20.35
CA ILE A 49 -2.22 -13.80 18.99
C ILE A 49 -1.37 -15.08 18.93
N SER A 50 -1.65 -15.94 17.94
CA SER A 50 -0.76 -17.06 17.62
C SER A 50 0.28 -16.62 16.57
N ALA A 51 1.50 -16.31 17.00
CA ALA A 51 2.58 -15.82 16.14
C ALA A 51 3.37 -16.97 15.48
N PRO A 52 4.01 -16.75 14.32
CA PRO A 52 4.99 -17.70 13.79
C PRO A 52 6.12 -17.93 14.79
N LYS A 53 6.62 -19.16 14.88
CA LYS A 53 7.73 -19.50 15.77
C LYS A 53 8.95 -18.62 15.51
N GLY A 54 9.49 -18.00 16.56
CA GLY A 54 10.63 -17.09 16.49
C GLY A 54 10.28 -15.65 16.10
N SER A 55 9.00 -15.32 15.95
CA SER A 55 8.52 -13.97 15.66
C SER A 55 7.74 -13.34 16.82
N GLU A 56 7.74 -13.96 18.00
CA GLU A 56 6.95 -13.56 19.16
C GLU A 56 7.34 -12.17 19.66
N ASP A 57 8.64 -11.89 19.79
CA ASP A 57 9.13 -10.58 20.27
C ASP A 57 8.77 -9.46 19.29
N ARG A 58 9.01 -9.68 17.99
CA ARG A 58 8.58 -8.76 16.93
C ARG A 58 7.07 -8.52 16.92
N MET A 59 6.28 -9.56 17.21
CA MET A 59 4.82 -9.41 17.32
C MET A 59 4.45 -8.50 18.50
N ARG A 60 5.09 -8.66 19.67
CA ARG A 60 4.86 -7.81 20.85
C ARG A 60 5.28 -6.36 20.61
N GLU A 61 6.38 -6.14 19.89
CA GLU A 61 6.81 -4.80 19.50
C GLU A 61 5.74 -4.05 18.68
N LEU A 62 5.03 -4.76 17.79
CA LEU A 62 3.99 -4.16 16.95
C LEU A 62 2.67 -3.96 17.69
N VAL A 63 2.23 -4.94 18.47
CA VAL A 63 0.87 -4.97 19.04
C VAL A 63 0.80 -4.52 20.50
N GLY A 64 1.95 -4.33 21.15
CA GLY A 64 2.06 -3.93 22.56
C GLY A 64 2.09 -5.10 23.53
N ASN A 65 2.60 -4.82 24.74
CA ASN A 65 2.83 -5.83 25.79
C ASN A 65 1.55 -6.29 26.52
N GLU A 66 0.44 -5.57 26.34
CA GLU A 66 -0.85 -5.93 26.96
C GLU A 66 -1.52 -7.11 26.26
N ILE A 67 -1.14 -7.40 25.01
CA ILE A 67 -1.68 -8.50 24.22
C ILE A 67 -0.87 -9.77 24.43
N THR A 68 -1.55 -10.87 24.74
CA THR A 68 -0.90 -12.16 24.91
C THR A 68 -0.47 -12.72 23.56
N VAL A 69 0.82 -12.92 23.38
CA VAL A 69 1.39 -13.58 22.18
C VAL A 69 1.88 -14.97 22.53
N VAL A 70 1.37 -15.98 21.83
CA VAL A 70 1.78 -17.38 21.93
C VAL A 70 2.41 -17.87 20.63
N THR A 71 3.29 -18.86 20.70
CA THR A 71 3.81 -19.55 19.52
C THR A 71 2.72 -20.37 18.85
N GLY A 72 2.52 -20.17 17.56
CA GLY A 72 1.63 -20.96 16.71
C GLY A 72 2.12 -22.39 16.50
N GLY A 73 1.21 -23.25 16.04
CA GLY A 73 1.51 -24.63 15.69
C GLY A 73 1.82 -24.83 14.20
N ALA A 74 2.10 -26.08 13.82
CA ALA A 74 2.35 -26.44 12.42
C ALA A 74 1.11 -26.28 11.52
N THR A 75 -0.08 -26.30 12.11
CA THR A 75 -1.37 -26.13 11.42
C THR A 75 -2.17 -24.96 12.01
N ARG A 76 -3.23 -24.55 11.31
CA ARG A 76 -4.16 -23.54 11.81
C ARG A 76 -4.83 -24.02 13.10
N SER A 77 -5.35 -25.26 13.15
CA SER A 77 -5.97 -25.80 14.34
C SER A 77 -5.00 -25.91 15.52
N ALA A 78 -3.74 -26.31 15.29
CA ALA A 78 -2.73 -26.34 16.35
C ALA A 78 -2.42 -24.93 16.90
N SER A 79 -2.38 -23.91 16.04
CA SER A 79 -2.21 -22.52 16.46
C SER A 79 -3.37 -22.02 17.31
N VAL A 80 -4.60 -22.34 16.92
CA VAL A 80 -5.81 -22.03 17.69
C VAL A 80 -5.80 -22.74 19.05
N ARG A 81 -5.43 -24.03 19.12
CA ARG A 81 -5.33 -24.78 20.39
C ARG A 81 -4.37 -24.12 21.38
N ASN A 82 -3.20 -23.70 20.90
CA ASN A 82 -2.22 -23.00 21.75
C ASN A 82 -2.79 -21.68 22.31
N ALA A 83 -3.50 -20.91 21.48
CA ALA A 83 -4.13 -19.66 21.91
C ALA A 83 -5.32 -19.90 22.85
N LEU A 84 -6.12 -20.95 22.60
CA LEU A 84 -7.28 -21.32 23.40
C LEU A 84 -6.88 -21.74 24.83
N ALA A 85 -5.72 -22.38 24.98
CA ALA A 85 -5.19 -22.79 26.28
C ALA A 85 -4.94 -21.61 27.25
N VAL A 86 -4.67 -20.41 26.74
CA VAL A 86 -4.41 -19.20 27.54
C VAL A 86 -5.58 -18.18 27.49
N SER A 87 -6.65 -18.52 26.76
CA SER A 87 -7.85 -17.69 26.68
C SER A 87 -8.65 -17.78 27.98
N THR A 88 -9.37 -16.73 28.37
CA THR A 88 -10.19 -16.69 29.61
C THR A 88 -11.68 -16.42 29.36
N GLY A 89 -12.06 -16.03 28.14
CA GLY A 89 -13.43 -15.74 27.74
C GLY A 89 -14.37 -16.94 27.80
N ASP A 90 -15.66 -16.68 28.06
CA ASP A 90 -16.77 -17.62 27.88
C ASP A 90 -17.09 -17.83 26.39
N TYR A 91 -16.89 -16.77 25.60
CA TYR A 91 -17.01 -16.76 24.15
C TYR A 91 -15.65 -16.53 23.50
N ILE A 92 -15.41 -17.21 22.38
CA ILE A 92 -14.16 -17.13 21.64
C ILE A 92 -14.47 -16.62 20.23
N LEU A 93 -13.85 -15.50 19.84
CA LEU A 93 -13.85 -15.01 18.47
C LEU A 93 -12.50 -15.36 17.81
N ILE A 94 -12.50 -16.20 16.78
CA ILE A 94 -11.30 -16.59 16.05
C ILE A 94 -11.24 -15.80 14.74
N HIS A 95 -10.19 -15.01 14.55
CA HIS A 95 -9.99 -14.15 13.40
C HIS A 95 -8.65 -14.44 12.70
N ASP A 96 -8.63 -14.33 11.37
CA ASP A 96 -7.41 -14.51 10.59
C ASP A 96 -6.74 -13.13 10.47
N ALA A 97 -5.45 -13.01 10.81
CA ALA A 97 -4.72 -11.74 10.61
C ALA A 97 -4.75 -11.26 9.14
N ALA A 98 -4.90 -12.19 8.19
CA ALA A 98 -5.02 -11.89 6.76
C ALA A 98 -6.36 -11.27 6.35
N ARG A 99 -7.36 -11.19 7.24
CA ARG A 99 -8.63 -10.48 7.03
C ARG A 99 -8.63 -9.13 7.74
N ALA A 100 -7.51 -8.42 7.60
CA ALA A 100 -7.18 -7.18 8.31
C ALA A 100 -8.29 -6.12 8.29
N LEU A 101 -9.12 -6.06 7.25
CA LEU A 101 -10.13 -5.04 7.08
C LEU A 101 -11.55 -5.47 7.51
N ALA A 102 -11.70 -6.64 8.14
CA ALA A 102 -12.96 -7.01 8.79
C ALA A 102 -13.33 -5.99 9.87
N SER A 103 -14.60 -5.59 9.92
CA SER A 103 -15.10 -4.51 10.76
C SER A 103 -15.37 -4.97 12.19
N SER A 104 -15.30 -4.03 13.14
CA SER A 104 -15.73 -4.29 14.52
C SER A 104 -17.23 -4.60 14.58
N GLU A 105 -18.02 -4.00 13.70
CA GLU A 105 -19.46 -4.26 13.56
C GLU A 105 -19.73 -5.71 13.15
N LEU A 106 -18.91 -6.29 12.25
CA LEU A 106 -19.01 -7.71 11.91
C LEU A 106 -18.76 -8.59 13.13
N ALA A 107 -17.70 -8.30 13.90
CA ALA A 107 -17.38 -9.03 15.14
C ALA A 107 -18.51 -8.92 16.18
N GLN A 108 -19.09 -7.73 16.35
CA GLN A 108 -20.23 -7.50 17.25
C GLN A 108 -21.46 -8.29 16.84
N ARG A 109 -21.78 -8.37 15.55
CA ARG A 109 -22.90 -9.20 15.05
C ARG A 109 -22.70 -10.68 15.32
N VAL A 110 -21.47 -11.18 15.14
CA VAL A 110 -21.12 -12.56 15.50
C VAL A 110 -21.34 -12.81 16.99
N LEU A 111 -20.83 -11.92 17.85
CA LEU A 111 -20.97 -12.04 19.30
C LEU A 111 -22.44 -11.96 19.76
N ALA A 112 -23.25 -11.10 19.13
CA ALA A 112 -24.66 -10.94 19.46
C ALA A 112 -25.45 -12.25 19.29
N GLU A 113 -25.19 -13.01 18.23
CA GLU A 113 -25.83 -14.31 18.01
C GLU A 113 -25.37 -15.37 19.04
N LEU A 114 -24.11 -15.33 19.47
CA LEU A 114 -23.62 -16.21 20.55
C LEU A 114 -24.30 -15.89 21.88
N ILE A 115 -24.49 -14.60 22.18
CA ILE A 115 -25.22 -14.14 23.38
C ILE A 115 -26.69 -14.53 23.29
N ALA A 116 -27.27 -14.54 22.09
CA ALA A 116 -28.64 -14.99 21.83
C ALA A 116 -28.82 -16.52 21.97
N GLY A 117 -27.73 -17.28 22.15
CA GLY A 117 -27.76 -18.70 22.48
C GLY A 117 -27.20 -19.63 21.41
N GLU A 118 -26.67 -19.11 20.30
CA GLU A 118 -25.99 -19.94 19.30
C GLU A 118 -24.63 -20.43 19.83
N ASP A 119 -24.28 -21.69 19.54
CA ASP A 119 -23.02 -22.28 19.97
C ASP A 119 -21.85 -21.97 19.03
N ALA A 120 -22.13 -21.74 17.74
CA ALA A 120 -21.14 -21.44 16.71
C ALA A 120 -21.75 -20.53 15.64
N VAL A 121 -21.09 -19.42 15.32
CA VAL A 121 -21.58 -18.37 14.41
C VAL A 121 -20.47 -17.97 13.45
N VAL A 122 -20.77 -18.00 12.15
CA VAL A 122 -19.78 -17.78 11.10
C VAL A 122 -20.32 -16.80 10.06
N PRO A 123 -19.61 -15.69 9.78
CA PRO A 123 -19.97 -14.79 8.71
C PRO A 123 -19.63 -15.40 7.35
N ALA A 124 -20.48 -15.13 6.34
CA ALA A 124 -20.25 -15.61 4.99
C ALA A 124 -20.77 -14.65 3.91
N ILE A 125 -20.12 -14.67 2.75
CA ILE A 125 -20.54 -13.94 1.54
C ILE A 125 -21.14 -14.90 0.52
N ALA A 126 -22.07 -14.40 -0.30
CA ALA A 126 -22.67 -15.20 -1.36
C ALA A 126 -21.62 -15.52 -2.44
N VAL A 127 -21.71 -16.71 -3.02
CA VAL A 127 -20.87 -17.09 -4.16
C VAL A 127 -21.47 -16.49 -5.44
N VAL A 128 -20.69 -15.64 -6.11
CA VAL A 128 -21.10 -14.96 -7.36
C VAL A 128 -20.87 -15.87 -8.57
N ASP A 129 -19.67 -16.44 -8.66
CA ASP A 129 -19.25 -17.27 -9.78
C ASP A 129 -19.88 -18.67 -9.74
N THR A 130 -19.91 -19.34 -10.88
CA THR A 130 -20.33 -20.75 -10.93
C THR A 130 -19.22 -21.63 -10.39
N ILE A 131 -19.53 -22.41 -9.35
CA ILE A 131 -18.57 -23.38 -8.77
C ILE A 131 -18.71 -24.73 -9.46
N LYS A 132 -17.56 -25.33 -9.79
CA LYS A 132 -17.45 -26.68 -10.33
C LYS A 132 -16.71 -27.56 -9.33
N VAL A 133 -17.20 -28.77 -9.12
CA VAL A 133 -16.41 -29.86 -8.51
C VAL A 133 -15.69 -30.55 -9.67
N ILE A 134 -14.37 -30.66 -9.58
CA ILE A 134 -13.54 -31.30 -10.59
C ILE A 134 -12.92 -32.58 -10.03
N GLY A 135 -12.78 -33.59 -10.90
CA GLY A 135 -12.03 -34.80 -10.60
C GLY A 135 -10.53 -34.55 -10.63
N SER A 136 -9.76 -35.55 -10.18
CA SER A 136 -8.29 -35.50 -10.22
C SER A 136 -7.71 -35.47 -11.64
N ASP A 137 -8.51 -35.82 -12.65
CA ASP A 137 -8.19 -35.74 -14.08
C ASP A 137 -8.46 -34.36 -14.70
N GLY A 138 -9.00 -33.40 -13.91
CA GLY A 138 -9.28 -32.03 -14.33
C GLY A 138 -10.62 -31.83 -15.02
N TYR A 139 -11.46 -32.87 -15.13
CA TYR A 139 -12.79 -32.77 -15.72
C TYR A 139 -13.86 -32.45 -14.66
N VAL A 140 -14.93 -31.78 -15.10
CA VAL A 140 -16.06 -31.42 -14.22
C VAL A 140 -16.85 -32.66 -13.84
N GLU A 141 -16.97 -32.92 -12.53
CA GLU A 141 -17.82 -33.98 -11.98
C GLU A 141 -19.23 -33.47 -11.68
N SER A 142 -19.35 -32.26 -11.11
CA SER A 142 -20.64 -31.65 -10.81
C SER A 142 -20.59 -30.13 -10.75
N THR A 143 -21.77 -29.52 -10.81
CA THR A 143 -21.98 -28.07 -10.62
C THR A 143 -23.02 -27.89 -9.53
N PRO A 144 -22.62 -27.67 -8.27
CA PRO A 144 -23.57 -27.45 -7.19
C PRO A 144 -24.43 -26.20 -7.43
N ASN A 145 -25.63 -26.17 -6.86
CA ASN A 145 -26.45 -24.96 -6.90
C ASN A 145 -25.78 -23.85 -6.08
N ARG A 146 -25.35 -22.77 -6.72
CA ARG A 146 -24.65 -21.66 -6.05
C ARG A 146 -25.45 -21.02 -4.92
N SER A 147 -26.79 -21.10 -4.93
CA SER A 147 -27.63 -20.51 -3.87
C SER A 147 -27.50 -21.23 -2.52
N SER A 148 -26.96 -22.45 -2.50
CA SER A 148 -26.63 -23.18 -1.27
C SER A 148 -25.14 -23.12 -0.93
N LEU A 149 -24.36 -22.29 -1.62
CA LEU A 149 -22.93 -22.13 -1.39
C LEU A 149 -22.62 -20.71 -0.88
N VAL A 150 -21.71 -20.64 0.08
CA VAL A 150 -21.22 -19.37 0.64
C VAL A 150 -19.71 -19.42 0.83
N GLY A 151 -19.05 -18.27 0.68
CA GLY A 151 -17.66 -18.08 1.03
C GLY A 151 -17.52 -17.70 2.50
N ILE A 152 -16.93 -18.57 3.30
CA ILE A 152 -16.77 -18.38 4.74
C ILE A 152 -15.74 -17.28 5.05
N GLN A 153 -16.05 -16.47 6.06
CA GLN A 153 -15.21 -15.39 6.57
C GLN A 153 -14.87 -15.57 8.05
N THR A 154 -13.98 -14.72 8.57
CA THR A 154 -13.71 -14.58 10.01
C THR A 154 -13.81 -13.07 10.36
N PRO A 155 -14.13 -12.69 11.61
CA PRO A 155 -14.14 -13.49 12.83
C PRO A 155 -15.24 -14.55 12.88
N GLN A 156 -14.90 -15.75 13.32
CA GLN A 156 -15.85 -16.82 13.66
C GLN A 156 -16.04 -16.86 15.16
N GLY A 157 -17.27 -17.02 15.63
CA GLY A 157 -17.60 -16.98 17.03
C GLY A 157 -18.03 -18.34 17.56
N PHE A 158 -17.61 -18.68 18.78
CA PHE A 158 -17.94 -19.95 19.42
C PHE A 158 -18.20 -19.81 20.92
N ASN A 159 -19.14 -20.61 21.43
CA ASN A 159 -19.18 -20.91 22.86
C ASN A 159 -17.95 -21.73 23.23
N ARG A 160 -17.18 -21.28 24.24
CA ARG A 160 -15.92 -21.93 24.61
C ARG A 160 -16.07 -23.41 24.95
N ARG A 161 -17.16 -23.80 25.62
CA ARG A 161 -17.39 -25.20 26.02
C ARG A 161 -17.45 -26.09 24.78
N ILE A 162 -18.16 -25.64 23.74
CA ILE A 162 -18.31 -26.38 22.49
C ILE A 162 -17.00 -26.39 21.71
N LEU A 163 -16.31 -25.25 21.61
CA LEU A 163 -15.02 -25.17 20.94
C LEU A 163 -13.96 -26.10 21.57
N ASN A 164 -13.92 -26.16 22.90
CA ASN A 164 -13.03 -27.09 23.62
C ASN A 164 -13.34 -28.56 23.30
N GLN A 165 -14.62 -28.93 23.22
CA GLN A 165 -15.04 -30.29 22.87
C GLN A 165 -14.58 -30.65 21.45
N ALA A 166 -14.74 -29.73 20.50
CA ALA A 166 -14.33 -29.94 19.12
C ALA A 166 -12.80 -30.14 19.00
N HIS A 167 -12.02 -29.31 19.68
CA HIS A 167 -10.55 -29.40 19.68
C HIS A 167 -9.97 -30.59 20.45
N ALA A 168 -10.74 -31.23 21.33
CA ALA A 168 -10.31 -32.42 22.08
C ALA A 168 -10.02 -33.64 21.17
N THR A 169 -10.64 -33.68 19.99
CA THR A 169 -10.48 -34.78 19.02
C THR A 169 -9.16 -34.73 18.24
N GLN A 170 -8.37 -33.65 18.37
CA GLN A 170 -7.16 -33.36 17.58
C GLN A 170 -7.37 -33.41 16.05
N ALA A 171 -8.61 -33.32 15.58
CA ALA A 171 -8.90 -33.21 14.17
C ALA A 171 -8.34 -31.90 13.58
N GLU A 172 -7.99 -31.94 12.30
CA GLU A 172 -7.48 -30.80 11.53
C GLU A 172 -8.57 -30.32 10.58
N ALA A 173 -8.74 -29.00 10.50
CA ALA A 173 -9.74 -28.38 9.65
C ALA A 173 -9.23 -27.03 9.13
N THR A 174 -9.81 -26.59 8.00
CA THR A 174 -9.48 -25.30 7.38
C THR A 174 -10.13 -24.12 8.11
N ASP A 175 -11.23 -24.37 8.83
CA ASP A 175 -11.91 -23.45 9.74
C ASP A 175 -12.44 -24.18 10.99
N ASP A 176 -12.78 -23.45 12.05
CA ASP A 176 -13.21 -24.05 13.31
C ASP A 176 -14.68 -24.51 13.27
N GLY A 177 -15.49 -23.97 12.34
CA GLY A 177 -16.85 -24.43 12.09
C GLY A 177 -16.90 -25.89 11.66
N ALA A 178 -16.00 -26.32 10.77
CA ALA A 178 -15.90 -27.72 10.35
C ALA A 178 -15.60 -28.69 11.51
N LEU A 179 -14.87 -28.25 12.54
CA LEU A 179 -14.63 -29.08 13.75
C LEU A 179 -15.93 -29.26 14.56
N ILE A 180 -16.76 -28.22 14.66
CA ILE A 180 -18.07 -28.29 15.31
C ILE A 180 -19.00 -29.23 14.52
N GLU A 181 -19.04 -29.11 13.20
CA GLU A 181 -19.86 -29.95 12.32
C GLU A 181 -19.47 -31.43 12.42
N ALA A 182 -18.18 -31.75 12.49
CA ALA A 182 -17.67 -33.12 12.60
C ALA A 182 -18.14 -33.84 13.88
N MET A 183 -18.42 -33.11 14.96
CA MET A 183 -19.00 -33.66 16.20
C MET A 183 -20.53 -33.58 16.23
N GLY A 184 -21.19 -33.28 15.10
CA GLY A 184 -22.64 -33.17 14.98
C GLY A 184 -23.24 -31.85 15.49
N GLY A 185 -22.40 -30.86 15.78
CA GLY A 185 -22.84 -29.52 16.15
C GLY A 185 -23.38 -28.74 14.95
N ARG A 186 -24.08 -27.64 15.23
CA ARG A 186 -24.66 -26.75 14.21
C ARG A 186 -23.90 -25.44 14.17
N VAL A 187 -23.68 -24.92 12.96
CA VAL A 187 -23.05 -23.63 12.72
C VAL A 187 -24.06 -22.67 12.12
N LYS A 188 -24.31 -21.56 12.80
CA LYS A 188 -25.17 -20.47 12.32
C LYS A 188 -24.40 -19.62 11.32
N ILE A 189 -24.95 -19.44 10.13
CA ILE A 189 -24.40 -18.51 9.13
C ILE A 189 -25.07 -17.14 9.26
N ILE A 190 -24.27 -16.08 9.25
CA ILE A 190 -24.73 -14.70 9.15
C ILE A 190 -24.11 -13.99 7.93
N ALA A 191 -24.72 -12.88 7.52
CA ALA A 191 -24.19 -12.07 6.42
C ALA A 191 -22.82 -11.46 6.77
N GLY A 192 -21.81 -11.77 5.97
CA GLY A 192 -20.47 -11.19 6.03
C GLY A 192 -20.37 -9.81 5.38
N GLU A 193 -19.17 -9.44 4.93
CA GLU A 193 -18.89 -8.18 4.24
C GLU A 193 -17.70 -8.29 3.29
N ASP A 194 -17.69 -7.52 2.19
CA ASP A 194 -16.63 -7.62 1.17
C ASP A 194 -15.25 -7.22 1.71
N ARG A 195 -15.20 -6.24 2.62
CA ARG A 195 -13.96 -5.77 3.25
C ARG A 195 -13.31 -6.83 4.15
N ALA A 196 -14.03 -7.86 4.59
CA ALA A 196 -13.46 -9.02 5.30
C ALA A 196 -12.78 -10.02 4.34
N LEU A 197 -12.29 -9.55 3.19
CA LEU A 197 -11.51 -10.36 2.24
C LEU A 197 -10.25 -10.93 2.90
N LYS A 198 -9.86 -12.13 2.48
CA LYS A 198 -8.62 -12.75 2.95
C LYS A 198 -7.48 -12.38 2.00
N ILE A 199 -6.70 -11.37 2.37
CA ILE A 199 -5.52 -10.92 1.61
C ILE A 199 -4.57 -12.09 1.48
N THR A 200 -4.40 -12.72 0.31
CA THR A 200 -3.64 -13.97 0.13
C THR A 200 -2.60 -13.89 -0.98
N ASN A 201 -2.86 -13.07 -1.99
CA ASN A 201 -1.99 -12.77 -3.11
C ASN A 201 -1.85 -11.24 -3.28
N PRO A 202 -0.93 -10.75 -4.14
CA PRO A 202 -0.75 -9.31 -4.37
C PRO A 202 -2.01 -8.57 -4.86
N SER A 203 -2.86 -9.20 -5.69
CA SER A 203 -4.11 -8.56 -6.14
C SER A 203 -5.12 -8.35 -5.00
N ASP A 204 -5.14 -9.22 -4.00
CA ASP A 204 -5.98 -9.05 -2.82
C ASP A 204 -5.50 -7.85 -1.99
N LEU A 205 -4.18 -7.62 -1.91
CA LEU A 205 -3.62 -6.47 -1.21
C LEU A 205 -3.99 -5.15 -1.89
N ASN A 206 -3.95 -5.10 -3.23
CA ASN A 206 -4.43 -3.94 -3.99
C ASN A 206 -5.92 -3.67 -3.75
N THR A 207 -6.72 -4.74 -3.67
CA THR A 207 -8.15 -4.64 -3.34
C THR A 207 -8.34 -4.09 -1.92
N ALA A 208 -7.56 -4.57 -0.95
CA ALA A 208 -7.59 -4.07 0.42
C ALA A 208 -7.17 -2.59 0.51
N LEU A 209 -6.12 -2.17 -0.20
CA LEU A 209 -5.71 -0.77 -0.29
C LEU A 209 -6.82 0.11 -0.85
N SER A 210 -7.61 -0.38 -1.82
CA SER A 210 -8.77 0.33 -2.35
C SER A 210 -9.82 0.62 -1.27
N PHE A 211 -10.09 -0.33 -0.37
CA PHE A 211 -11.03 -0.13 0.76
C PHE A 211 -10.56 0.92 1.76
N LEU A 212 -9.25 1.11 1.89
CA LEU A 212 -8.65 2.12 2.75
C LEU A 212 -8.56 3.51 2.08
N GLY A 213 -9.01 3.64 0.83
CA GLY A 213 -8.88 4.88 0.08
C GLY A 213 -7.46 5.13 -0.47
N PHE A 214 -6.57 4.13 -0.43
CA PHE A 214 -5.29 4.15 -1.13
C PHE A 214 -5.44 3.89 -2.64
N ASN A 215 -6.67 3.93 -3.18
CA ASN A 215 -6.84 4.18 -4.60
C ASN A 215 -6.22 5.54 -4.90
N SER A 216 -5.08 5.47 -5.58
CA SER A 216 -4.16 6.54 -5.88
C SER A 216 -4.90 7.80 -6.26
N SER A 217 -4.97 8.76 -5.33
CA SER A 217 -5.22 10.15 -5.67
C SER A 217 -4.01 10.59 -6.48
N PHE A 218 -4.06 10.25 -7.76
CA PHE A 218 -3.12 10.74 -8.72
C PHE A 218 -3.34 12.23 -8.80
N ARG A 219 -2.26 12.96 -8.60
CA ARG A 219 -2.23 14.39 -8.82
C ARG A 219 -1.30 14.66 -9.97
N THR A 220 -1.67 15.65 -10.75
CA THR A 220 -0.83 16.13 -11.84
C THR A 220 -0.54 17.61 -11.62
N GLY A 221 0.64 18.01 -12.06
CA GLY A 221 1.07 19.39 -12.06
C GLY A 221 1.80 19.69 -13.34
N VAL A 222 1.71 20.94 -13.76
CA VAL A 222 2.41 21.49 -14.91
C VAL A 222 3.29 22.61 -14.41
N GLY A 223 4.55 22.60 -14.84
CA GLY A 223 5.51 23.65 -14.55
C GLY A 223 6.08 24.20 -15.85
N THR A 224 6.36 25.49 -15.86
CA THR A 224 6.97 26.17 -17.01
C THR A 224 8.05 27.10 -16.52
N ASP A 225 9.18 27.13 -17.21
CA ASP A 225 10.22 28.12 -16.94
C ASP A 225 10.83 28.63 -18.25
N SER A 226 11.35 29.86 -18.22
CA SER A 226 12.01 30.48 -19.37
C SER A 226 13.05 31.50 -18.95
N HIS A 227 14.19 31.47 -19.61
CA HIS A 227 15.27 32.43 -19.40
C HIS A 227 15.78 32.98 -20.72
N ALA A 228 16.19 34.25 -20.69
CA ALA A 228 16.87 34.90 -21.80
C ALA A 228 18.31 34.37 -21.92
N TYR A 229 18.83 34.29 -23.15
CA TYR A 229 20.26 34.00 -23.32
C TYR A 229 21.10 35.18 -22.86
N GLY A 230 22.20 34.88 -22.17
CA GLY A 230 23.11 35.83 -21.56
C GLY A 230 24.56 35.67 -22.03
N VAL A 231 25.37 36.71 -21.85
CA VAL A 231 26.78 36.70 -22.28
C VAL A 231 27.68 36.15 -21.17
N GLY A 232 28.60 35.25 -21.52
CA GLY A 232 29.68 34.80 -20.64
C GLY A 232 29.26 33.82 -19.54
N ARG A 233 28.07 33.21 -19.64
CA ARG A 233 27.61 32.17 -18.71
C ARG A 233 27.63 30.79 -19.37
N PRO A 234 27.98 29.73 -18.62
CA PRO A 234 27.79 28.37 -19.08
C PRO A 234 26.29 28.04 -19.23
N LEU A 235 25.93 27.26 -20.24
CA LEU A 235 24.56 26.75 -20.37
C LEU A 235 24.41 25.45 -19.58
N TRP A 236 23.65 25.51 -18.49
CA TRP A 236 23.11 24.33 -17.82
C TRP A 236 21.68 24.10 -18.29
N LEU A 237 21.40 22.88 -18.75
CA LEU A 237 20.09 22.52 -19.28
C LEU A 237 19.86 21.01 -19.19
N ALA A 238 18.75 20.62 -18.56
CA ALA A 238 18.35 19.24 -18.29
C ALA A 238 19.41 18.43 -17.52
N GLY A 239 20.01 19.05 -16.51
CA GLY A 239 21.02 18.48 -15.62
C GLY A 239 22.42 18.39 -16.22
N LEU A 240 22.64 18.97 -17.40
CA LEU A 240 23.91 18.87 -18.13
C LEU A 240 24.49 20.26 -18.45
N LEU A 241 25.83 20.35 -18.40
CA LEU A 241 26.57 21.46 -18.98
C LEU A 241 26.69 21.30 -20.50
N TRP A 242 26.41 22.37 -21.24
CA TRP A 242 26.57 22.47 -22.69
C TRP A 242 27.70 23.47 -23.01
N PRO A 243 28.93 23.01 -23.24
CA PRO A 243 30.13 23.86 -23.23
C PRO A 243 30.22 24.84 -24.42
N ASP A 244 29.63 24.49 -25.57
CA ASP A 244 29.69 25.27 -26.81
C ASP A 244 28.43 26.09 -27.07
N GLU A 245 27.58 26.25 -26.06
CA GLU A 245 26.30 26.94 -26.15
C GLU A 245 26.29 28.20 -25.28
N VAL A 246 25.40 29.13 -25.64
CA VAL A 246 25.21 30.37 -24.89
C VAL A 246 24.38 30.08 -23.65
N GLY A 247 24.90 30.40 -22.47
CA GLY A 247 24.17 30.28 -21.21
C GLY A 247 23.01 31.25 -21.09
N VAL A 248 22.26 31.12 -20.01
CA VAL A 248 21.07 31.94 -19.75
C VAL A 248 21.26 32.85 -18.55
N ASP A 249 20.53 33.97 -18.56
CA ASP A 249 20.42 34.89 -17.43
C ASP A 249 19.45 34.34 -16.39
N GLY A 250 19.80 34.48 -15.11
CA GLY A 250 18.97 33.99 -14.01
C GLY A 250 19.73 33.87 -12.69
N HIS A 251 18.97 33.62 -11.62
CA HIS A 251 19.52 33.09 -10.38
C HIS A 251 19.80 31.59 -10.58
N SER A 252 20.58 30.96 -9.68
CA SER A 252 21.03 29.56 -9.83
C SER A 252 21.92 29.35 -11.08
N ASP A 253 22.05 28.11 -11.54
CA ASP A 253 22.71 27.74 -12.80
C ASP A 253 21.81 27.96 -14.05
N GLY A 254 20.54 28.33 -13.86
CA GLY A 254 19.61 28.71 -14.93
C GLY A 254 19.00 27.53 -15.69
N ASP A 255 19.01 26.32 -15.13
CA ASP A 255 18.47 25.13 -15.81
C ASP A 255 16.93 25.14 -15.89
N VAL A 256 16.41 25.75 -16.95
CA VAL A 256 14.96 25.87 -17.19
C VAL A 256 14.22 24.54 -17.19
N ALA A 257 14.87 23.44 -17.58
CA ALA A 257 14.23 22.12 -17.58
C ALA A 257 14.09 21.58 -16.15
N ALA A 258 15.14 21.72 -15.34
CA ALA A 258 15.09 21.35 -13.93
C ALA A 258 14.07 22.20 -13.16
N HIS A 259 14.05 23.51 -13.41
CA HIS A 259 13.09 24.43 -12.79
C HIS A 259 11.64 24.07 -13.14
N ALA A 260 11.33 23.88 -14.42
CA ALA A 260 9.99 23.47 -14.85
C ALA A 260 9.55 22.15 -14.20
N ILE A 261 10.45 21.18 -14.03
CA ILE A 261 10.16 19.92 -13.33
C ILE A 261 9.87 20.16 -11.84
N CYS A 262 10.66 21.02 -11.17
CA CYS A 262 10.43 21.37 -9.77
C CYS A 262 9.03 21.96 -9.57
N ASP A 263 8.65 22.95 -10.39
CA ASP A 263 7.32 23.56 -10.32
C ASP A 263 6.20 22.56 -10.65
N ALA A 264 6.40 21.66 -11.63
CA ALA A 264 5.41 20.62 -11.92
C ALA A 264 5.15 19.70 -10.72
N LEU A 265 6.21 19.33 -9.98
CA LEU A 265 6.12 18.49 -8.79
C LEU A 265 5.48 19.23 -7.60
N LEU A 266 5.89 20.48 -7.35
CA LEU A 266 5.35 21.31 -6.28
C LEU A 266 3.87 21.66 -6.53
N ALA A 267 3.50 21.96 -7.77
CA ALA A 267 2.12 22.19 -8.17
C ALA A 267 1.25 20.93 -8.00
N ALA A 268 1.74 19.76 -8.44
CA ALA A 268 1.02 18.49 -8.28
C ALA A 268 0.73 18.17 -6.80
N THR A 269 1.64 18.58 -5.91
CA THR A 269 1.57 18.28 -4.48
C THR A 269 0.94 19.40 -3.65
N GLN A 270 0.61 20.54 -4.26
CA GLN A 270 0.11 21.76 -3.60
C GLN A 270 1.10 22.32 -2.55
N LEU A 271 2.40 22.19 -2.82
CA LEU A 271 3.48 22.66 -1.95
C LEU A 271 4.11 23.98 -2.44
N GLY A 272 3.37 24.74 -3.25
CA GLY A 272 3.80 26.04 -3.78
C GLY A 272 4.58 25.91 -5.08
N ASP A 273 5.63 26.71 -5.22
CA ASP A 273 6.49 26.85 -6.40
C ASP A 273 7.97 27.05 -5.99
N LEU A 274 8.87 27.18 -6.97
CA LEU A 274 10.29 27.47 -6.73
C LEU A 274 10.50 28.71 -5.84
N GLY A 275 9.73 29.77 -6.06
CA GLY A 275 9.83 31.02 -5.32
C GLY A 275 9.50 30.84 -3.84
N SER A 276 8.43 30.10 -3.53
CA SER A 276 8.02 29.85 -2.14
C SER A 276 8.97 28.89 -1.41
N ASN A 277 9.52 27.89 -2.11
CA ASN A 277 10.34 26.85 -1.49
C ASN A 277 11.81 27.26 -1.34
N PHE A 278 12.38 27.91 -2.35
CA PHE A 278 13.81 28.21 -2.39
C PHE A 278 14.10 29.70 -2.23
N GLY A 279 13.26 30.58 -2.80
CA GLY A 279 13.46 32.03 -2.74
C GLY A 279 14.77 32.51 -3.41
N THR A 280 14.88 33.81 -3.66
CA THR A 280 16.10 34.40 -4.24
C THR A 280 17.12 34.86 -3.20
N ASP A 281 16.67 35.07 -1.96
CA ASP A 281 17.45 35.71 -0.89
C ASP A 281 17.95 34.72 0.17
N ARG A 282 17.72 33.41 -0.04
CA ARG A 282 18.16 32.34 0.87
C ARG A 282 19.61 31.95 0.59
N PRO A 283 20.57 32.20 1.51
CA PRO A 283 21.98 31.94 1.26
C PRO A 283 22.30 30.47 0.93
N GLU A 284 21.54 29.53 1.47
CA GLU A 284 21.72 28.09 1.26
C GLU A 284 21.43 27.62 -0.17
N TYR A 285 20.68 28.41 -0.95
CA TYR A 285 20.36 28.13 -2.36
C TYR A 285 21.07 29.08 -3.33
N ALA A 286 21.95 29.95 -2.84
CA ALA A 286 22.73 30.85 -3.67
C ALA A 286 23.65 30.04 -4.60
N GLY A 287 23.37 30.11 -5.91
CA GLY A 287 24.13 29.36 -6.92
C GLY A 287 23.85 27.86 -6.92
N ALA A 288 22.71 27.42 -6.35
CA ALA A 288 22.29 26.02 -6.42
C ALA A 288 22.22 25.53 -7.88
N SER A 289 22.55 24.26 -8.11
CA SER A 289 22.37 23.65 -9.42
C SER A 289 20.94 23.18 -9.63
N GLY A 290 20.49 23.05 -10.88
CA GLY A 290 19.22 22.43 -11.20
C GLY A 290 19.08 21.02 -10.61
N ALA A 291 20.17 20.25 -10.57
CA ALA A 291 20.20 18.94 -9.92
C ALA A 291 19.93 19.04 -8.41
N GLN A 292 20.56 20.00 -7.71
CA GLN A 292 20.33 20.22 -6.30
C GLN A 292 18.88 20.62 -6.01
N LEU A 293 18.28 21.49 -6.83
CA LEU A 293 16.88 21.90 -6.66
C LEU A 293 15.91 20.73 -6.89
N LEU A 294 16.21 19.84 -7.83
CA LEU A 294 15.45 18.60 -8.05
C LEU A 294 15.55 17.65 -6.85
N GLU A 295 16.74 17.44 -6.31
CA GLU A 295 16.97 16.60 -5.12
C GLU A 295 16.20 17.13 -3.90
N GLU A 296 16.23 18.44 -3.67
CA GLU A 296 15.49 19.07 -2.58
C GLU A 296 13.98 19.01 -2.81
N THR A 297 13.50 19.24 -4.04
CA THR A 297 12.09 19.10 -4.39
C THR A 297 11.60 17.67 -4.15
N PHE A 298 12.39 16.67 -4.56
CA PHE A 298 12.10 15.26 -4.31
C PHE A 298 11.99 14.97 -2.81
N SER A 299 12.90 15.53 -2.00
CA SER A 299 12.87 15.44 -0.53
C SER A 299 11.59 16.05 0.05
N ILE A 300 11.20 17.25 -0.40
CA ILE A 300 10.00 17.97 0.05
C ILE A 300 8.72 17.17 -0.23
N ILE A 301 8.53 16.69 -1.47
CA ILE A 301 7.32 15.95 -1.83
C ILE A 301 7.25 14.59 -1.14
N THR A 302 8.38 13.90 -0.99
CA THR A 302 8.44 12.58 -0.35
C THR A 302 8.14 12.68 1.14
N LYS A 303 8.69 13.68 1.84
CA LYS A 303 8.36 13.97 3.24
C LYS A 303 6.88 14.32 3.44
N SER A 304 6.23 14.84 2.41
CA SER A 304 4.80 15.14 2.40
C SER A 304 3.93 13.94 2.00
N GLY A 305 4.53 12.76 1.86
CA GLY A 305 3.84 11.50 1.57
C GLY A 305 3.48 11.32 0.10
N TYR A 306 4.25 11.87 -0.84
CA TYR A 306 4.02 11.67 -2.28
C TYR A 306 5.15 10.86 -2.93
N SER A 307 4.77 10.03 -3.90
CA SER A 307 5.66 9.32 -4.81
C SER A 307 5.49 9.82 -6.24
N ILE A 308 6.58 9.85 -7.00
CA ILE A 308 6.56 10.15 -8.45
C ILE A 308 6.18 8.89 -9.22
N SER A 309 5.16 8.98 -10.08
CA SER A 309 4.88 7.95 -11.09
C SER A 309 5.77 8.17 -12.32
N ASN A 310 5.64 9.32 -12.98
CA ASN A 310 6.47 9.71 -14.10
C ASN A 310 6.50 11.23 -14.29
N ILE A 311 7.52 11.69 -15.02
CA ILE A 311 7.69 13.08 -15.44
C ILE A 311 7.93 13.14 -16.94
N THR A 312 7.34 14.13 -17.60
CA THR A 312 7.67 14.53 -18.96
C THR A 312 8.17 15.97 -18.94
N VAL A 313 9.20 16.27 -19.75
CA VAL A 313 9.67 17.64 -19.97
C VAL A 313 9.93 17.85 -21.46
N GLN A 314 9.48 18.99 -21.99
CA GLN A 314 9.77 19.42 -23.34
C GLN A 314 10.53 20.74 -23.29
N ILE A 315 11.74 20.74 -23.85
CA ILE A 315 12.54 21.95 -24.04
C ILE A 315 12.10 22.63 -25.33
N ILE A 316 11.93 23.94 -25.26
CA ILE A 316 11.49 24.78 -26.37
C ILE A 316 12.60 25.79 -26.67
N GLY A 317 13.26 25.64 -27.81
CA GLY A 317 14.40 26.49 -28.17
C GLY A 317 15.11 26.04 -29.44
N ASN A 318 15.80 26.99 -30.09
CA ASN A 318 16.56 26.71 -31.31
C ASN A 318 17.84 25.89 -31.05
N ARG A 319 18.43 26.02 -29.86
CA ARG A 319 19.64 25.33 -29.43
C ARG A 319 19.59 25.06 -27.91
N PRO A 320 20.35 24.09 -27.38
CA PRO A 320 21.13 23.08 -28.10
C PRO A 320 20.26 22.02 -28.79
N LYS A 321 20.89 21.20 -29.64
CA LYS A 321 20.26 20.01 -30.21
C LYS A 321 20.15 18.90 -29.16
N ILE A 322 19.08 18.91 -28.35
CA ILE A 322 18.85 17.95 -27.26
C ILE A 322 18.99 16.48 -27.69
N ALA A 323 18.64 16.15 -28.93
CA ALA A 323 18.75 14.79 -29.46
C ALA A 323 20.15 14.18 -29.35
N THR A 324 21.22 14.97 -29.37
CA THR A 324 22.62 14.46 -29.31
C THR A 324 22.99 13.93 -27.92
N ARG A 325 22.33 14.40 -26.86
CA ARG A 325 22.63 14.03 -25.46
C ARG A 325 21.36 13.68 -24.65
N ARG A 326 20.26 13.35 -25.33
CA ARG A 326 18.95 13.10 -24.68
C ARG A 326 19.02 12.03 -23.60
N THR A 327 19.66 10.89 -23.90
CA THR A 327 19.77 9.78 -22.95
C THR A 327 20.56 10.17 -21.70
N GLU A 328 21.66 10.92 -21.89
CA GLU A 328 22.48 11.43 -20.80
C GLU A 328 21.69 12.39 -19.90
N ALA A 329 20.90 13.29 -20.51
CA ALA A 329 20.06 14.25 -19.81
C ALA A 329 18.94 13.55 -19.02
N ILE A 330 18.26 12.56 -19.62
CA ILE A 330 17.26 11.74 -18.92
C ILE A 330 17.89 11.04 -17.71
N SER A 331 19.08 10.45 -17.86
CA SER A 331 19.79 9.81 -16.75
C SER A 331 20.19 10.80 -15.66
N ALA A 332 20.59 12.02 -16.02
CA ALA A 332 20.93 13.06 -15.04
C ALA A 332 19.70 13.51 -14.23
N LEU A 333 18.59 13.83 -14.91
CA LEU A 333 17.33 14.21 -14.27
C LEU A 333 16.76 13.09 -13.39
N SER A 334 16.74 11.86 -13.92
CA SER A 334 16.27 10.68 -13.18
C SER A 334 17.10 10.45 -11.92
N ARG A 335 18.43 10.60 -11.99
CA ARG A 335 19.32 10.43 -10.82
C ARG A 335 19.04 11.46 -9.73
N ALA A 336 18.87 12.73 -10.09
CA ALA A 336 18.53 13.80 -9.15
C ALA A 336 17.17 13.56 -8.46
N LEU A 337 16.26 12.83 -9.12
CA LEU A 337 14.95 12.46 -8.60
C LEU A 337 14.90 11.02 -8.08
N SER A 338 16.01 10.52 -7.54
CA SER A 338 16.13 9.18 -6.94
C SER A 338 15.64 8.02 -7.82
N GLY A 339 15.91 8.10 -9.13
CA GLY A 339 15.57 7.07 -10.10
C GLY A 339 14.16 7.18 -10.69
N ALA A 340 13.48 8.31 -10.52
CA ALA A 340 12.16 8.54 -11.13
C ALA A 340 12.19 8.38 -12.66
N THR A 341 11.07 7.92 -13.23
CA THR A 341 10.92 7.77 -14.68
C THR A 341 10.75 9.15 -15.33
N VAL A 342 11.69 9.54 -16.19
CA VAL A 342 11.70 10.84 -16.88
C VAL A 342 11.72 10.66 -18.38
N SER A 343 10.85 11.38 -19.09
CA SER A 343 10.85 11.52 -20.55
C SER A 343 11.24 12.93 -20.95
N LEU A 344 12.22 13.06 -21.85
CA LEU A 344 12.69 14.35 -22.36
C LEU A 344 12.48 14.47 -23.86
N SER A 345 11.80 15.53 -24.28
CA SER A 345 11.64 15.91 -25.70
C SER A 345 12.12 17.35 -25.93
N ALA A 346 12.23 17.75 -27.20
CA ALA A 346 12.58 19.12 -27.56
C ALA A 346 11.86 19.53 -28.84
N THR A 347 11.52 20.81 -28.95
CA THR A 347 10.89 21.41 -30.13
C THR A 347 11.42 22.81 -30.40
N THR A 348 11.34 23.24 -31.67
CA THR A 348 11.50 24.64 -32.06
C THR A 348 10.13 25.32 -32.10
N THR A 349 10.14 26.63 -32.33
CA THR A 349 8.94 27.47 -32.50
C THR A 349 8.90 28.13 -33.89
N ASP A 350 9.59 27.52 -34.87
CA ASP A 350 9.63 27.95 -36.27
C ASP A 350 9.94 29.44 -36.48
N GLY A 351 10.89 29.95 -35.69
CA GLY A 351 11.30 31.36 -35.75
C GLY A 351 10.36 32.34 -35.04
N LEU A 352 9.32 31.85 -34.35
CA LEU A 352 8.32 32.67 -33.67
C LEU A 352 8.61 32.84 -32.18
N GLY A 353 8.39 34.05 -31.66
CA GLY A 353 8.46 34.34 -30.23
C GLY A 353 9.86 34.25 -29.63
N LEU A 354 9.96 34.35 -28.30
CA LEU A 354 11.24 34.47 -27.59
C LEU A 354 12.22 33.33 -27.92
N THR A 355 11.72 32.10 -28.00
CA THR A 355 12.51 30.90 -28.26
C THR A 355 12.88 30.76 -29.73
N GLY A 356 11.99 31.18 -30.64
CA GLY A 356 12.20 31.07 -32.08
C GLY A 356 13.09 32.18 -32.64
N GLU A 357 13.02 33.37 -32.06
CA GLU A 357 13.92 34.50 -32.37
C GLU A 357 15.31 34.33 -31.76
N GLY A 358 15.56 33.26 -30.98
CA GLY A 358 16.84 33.00 -30.33
C GLY A 358 17.15 33.95 -29.17
N LYS A 359 16.11 34.54 -28.56
CA LYS A 359 16.24 35.43 -27.39
C LYS A 359 16.32 34.67 -26.06
N GLY A 360 15.86 33.42 -26.04
CA GLY A 360 15.91 32.58 -24.85
C GLY A 360 15.56 31.12 -25.11
N VAL A 361 15.49 30.36 -24.03
CA VAL A 361 15.06 28.96 -23.99
C VAL A 361 13.98 28.80 -22.93
N ALA A 362 13.02 27.92 -23.18
CA ALA A 362 11.96 27.59 -22.24
C ALA A 362 11.83 26.08 -22.06
N ALA A 363 11.15 25.67 -21.00
CA ALA A 363 10.72 24.30 -20.81
C ALA A 363 9.31 24.24 -20.24
N ILE A 364 8.57 23.19 -20.63
CA ILE A 364 7.31 22.80 -20.00
C ILE A 364 7.45 21.37 -19.49
N ALA A 365 7.09 21.16 -18.23
CA ALA A 365 7.10 19.84 -17.61
C ALA A 365 5.71 19.46 -17.11
N SER A 366 5.43 18.16 -17.10
CA SER A 366 4.26 17.59 -16.44
C SER A 366 4.71 16.47 -15.51
N ALA A 367 4.17 16.46 -14.30
CA ALA A 367 4.41 15.42 -13.32
C ALA A 367 3.10 14.68 -13.02
N LEU A 368 3.21 13.37 -12.83
CA LEU A 368 2.17 12.52 -12.24
C LEU A 368 2.72 11.97 -10.93
N VAL A 369 2.04 12.28 -9.82
CA VAL A 369 2.39 11.81 -8.48
C VAL A 369 1.20 11.11 -7.85
N PHE A 370 1.44 10.28 -6.85
CA PHE A 370 0.40 9.65 -6.04
C PHE A 370 0.76 9.76 -4.56
N LYS A 371 -0.25 9.86 -3.71
CA LYS A 371 -0.05 9.87 -2.27
C LYS A 371 0.26 8.44 -1.79
N GLN A 372 1.34 8.31 -1.02
CA GLN A 372 1.79 7.07 -0.39
C GLN A 372 0.83 6.61 0.71
#